data_AF-A0A931Y0K8-F1
#
_entry.id   AF-A0A931Y0K8-F1
#
_cell.length_a   1.000
_cell.length_b   1.000
_cell.length_c   1.000
_cell.angle_alpha   90.00
_cell.angle_beta   90.00
_cell.angle_gamma   90.00
#
_symmetry.space_group_name_H-M   'P 1'
#
loop_
_entity.id
_entity.type
_entity.pdbx_description
1 polymer ?
#
loop_
_entity_poly.entity_id
_entity_poly.type
_entity_poly.pdbx_seq_one_letter_code
_entity_poly.pdbx_strand_id
1 'polypeptide(L)'
;MSAFLRLLLLPAVSSFVLACATGTPDPYMYGDGGPTDGAKTEGGGLPDIGGGGKDTGGGDKDTGTVEDTDVSDVEPTPVDAPTYSGESVFGAKPPGAGTSYDDTVGTSCTDDTTCDVTGLGTTLCAATAFTAGALYSPPVCIGVECTITDPTKIYGCDGINGVCLASGTSNICLPACSFDGSSGDKPSGCIGKNVCNAYGWGNSATTGKLIGVGYCFGGCWGDADCPTGQRCQREEGLCRKSVYVYTKALGAACTKADADANACNCLYTTATGKGYCSRQCKFGEIGWCPSGYTCDPALPKDDGAGKTLFTKVPAGIAGYCLKNCTTDLDCVNGYCKENAGTGKKTCQVGTP
;
A
#
# COMPACT_ATOMS: atom_id res chain seq x y z
N MET A 1 29.04 -17.76 -27.77
CA MET A 1 27.99 -16.92 -27.17
C MET A 1 27.16 -17.82 -26.27
N SER A 2 27.60 -17.99 -25.02
CA SER A 2 26.90 -18.83 -24.03
C SER A 2 26.06 -17.91 -23.15
N ALA A 3 24.74 -17.92 -23.36
CA ALA A 3 23.79 -17.26 -22.48
C ALA A 3 23.74 -18.02 -21.15
N PHE A 4 24.26 -17.41 -20.09
CA PHE A 4 24.08 -17.88 -18.72
C PHE A 4 22.64 -17.58 -18.30
N LEU A 5 21.76 -18.58 -18.39
CA LEU A 5 20.42 -18.52 -17.82
C LEU A 5 20.54 -18.61 -16.29
N ARG A 6 20.71 -17.47 -15.61
CA ARG A 6 20.55 -17.38 -14.16
C ARG A 6 19.07 -17.46 -13.84
N LEU A 7 18.60 -18.67 -13.54
CA LEU A 7 17.29 -18.87 -12.93
C LEU A 7 17.34 -18.32 -11.49
N LEU A 8 16.98 -17.06 -11.32
CA LEU A 8 16.74 -16.46 -10.00
C LEU A 8 15.48 -17.14 -9.43
N LEU A 9 15.69 -18.20 -8.67
CA LEU A 9 14.70 -18.73 -7.74
C LEU A 9 14.53 -17.71 -6.62
N LEU A 10 13.76 -16.65 -6.90
CA LEU A 10 13.16 -15.85 -5.83
C LEU A 10 12.40 -16.85 -4.93
N PRO A 11 12.70 -16.92 -3.62
CA PRO A 11 12.04 -17.87 -2.73
C PRO A 11 10.54 -17.70 -2.89
N ALA A 12 9.82 -18.83 -2.97
CA ALA A 12 8.37 -18.87 -3.16
C ALA A 12 7.72 -17.76 -2.32
N VAL A 13 7.21 -16.75 -3.01
CA VAL A 13 6.69 -15.49 -2.48
C VAL A 13 5.33 -15.71 -1.82
N SER A 14 5.18 -16.82 -1.08
CA SER A 14 3.93 -17.26 -0.48
C SER A 14 3.41 -16.22 0.52
N SER A 15 4.31 -15.42 1.07
CA SER A 15 3.99 -14.31 1.97
C SER A 15 4.78 -13.07 1.57
N PHE A 16 4.49 -12.47 0.41
CA PHE A 16 4.56 -11.01 0.28
C PHE A 16 3.42 -10.39 1.12
N VAL A 17 3.32 -10.79 2.40
CA VAL A 17 2.89 -9.86 3.42
C VAL A 17 4.10 -8.95 3.49
N LEU A 18 4.11 -7.94 2.61
CA LEU A 18 4.93 -6.79 2.85
C LEU A 18 4.56 -6.45 4.29
N ALA A 19 5.52 -6.58 5.20
CA ALA A 19 5.53 -5.70 6.34
C ALA A 19 5.64 -4.33 5.68
N CYS A 20 4.51 -3.81 5.18
CA CYS A 20 4.31 -2.40 5.01
C CYS A 20 4.86 -1.90 6.31
N ALA A 21 5.94 -1.15 6.21
CA ALA A 21 6.34 -0.33 7.29
C ALA A 21 5.05 0.40 7.69
N THR A 22 4.41 -0.06 8.75
CA THR A 22 3.87 0.82 9.77
C THR A 22 5.05 1.53 10.45
N GLY A 23 6.07 1.89 9.67
CA GLY A 23 6.88 3.06 9.86
C GLY A 23 5.93 4.24 9.78
N THR A 24 5.06 4.38 10.79
CA THR A 24 5.24 5.58 11.60
C THR A 24 6.75 5.62 11.85
N PRO A 25 7.52 6.58 11.29
CA PRO A 25 8.85 6.81 11.84
C PRO A 25 8.67 6.78 13.35
N ASP A 26 9.37 5.87 14.04
CA ASP A 26 9.31 5.83 15.51
C ASP A 26 9.45 7.28 15.98
N PRO A 27 8.49 7.84 16.75
CA PRO A 27 8.59 9.23 17.19
C PRO A 27 9.75 9.45 18.19
N TYR A 28 10.60 8.45 18.41
CA TYR A 28 11.69 8.45 19.37
C TYR A 28 13.06 8.47 18.69
N MET A 29 13.40 9.52 17.94
CA MET A 29 14.80 9.82 17.64
C MET A 29 15.07 11.33 17.57
N TYR A 30 14.81 12.08 18.65
CA TYR A 30 15.54 13.31 18.97
C TYR A 30 15.52 13.61 20.49
N GLY A 31 16.67 13.47 21.15
CA GLY A 31 17.14 14.34 22.25
C GLY A 31 16.58 14.16 23.67
N ASP A 32 17.49 13.84 24.60
CA ASP A 32 17.38 13.76 26.07
C ASP A 32 16.52 14.81 26.80
N GLY A 33 15.78 14.35 27.84
CA GLY A 33 15.27 15.23 28.89
C GLY A 33 14.34 14.58 29.94
N GLY A 34 14.93 13.90 30.94
CA GLY A 34 14.53 13.94 32.37
C GLY A 34 13.12 13.52 32.84
N PRO A 35 12.95 13.15 34.12
CA PRO A 35 11.81 12.37 34.60
C PRO A 35 10.61 13.26 34.99
N THR A 36 9.40 12.75 34.79
CA THR A 36 8.23 13.22 35.56
C THR A 36 7.50 12.04 36.21
N ASP A 37 7.37 12.18 37.52
CA ASP A 37 6.68 11.29 38.44
C ASP A 37 5.16 11.32 38.25
N GLY A 38 4.54 10.15 38.44
CA GLY A 38 3.53 9.99 39.50
C GLY A 38 2.04 10.30 39.20
N ALA A 39 1.23 9.27 39.51
CA ALA A 39 -0.17 9.32 39.99
C ALA A 39 -1.28 9.61 38.97
N LYS A 40 -2.50 9.03 39.04
CA LYS A 40 -3.16 8.05 39.92
C LYS A 40 -4.45 7.58 39.20
N THR A 41 -4.82 6.33 39.45
CA THR A 41 -6.12 5.69 39.14
C THR A 41 -7.26 6.20 40.02
N GLU A 42 -8.43 6.49 39.43
CA GLU A 42 -9.82 6.28 39.92
C GLU A 42 -10.70 6.25 38.64
N GLY A 43 -11.75 5.47 38.42
CA GLY A 43 -12.65 4.71 39.28
C GLY A 43 -14.11 5.05 38.91
N GLY A 44 -14.85 4.12 38.31
CA GLY A 44 -16.31 4.03 38.45
C GLY A 44 -17.22 4.37 37.26
N GLY A 45 -18.20 3.48 37.01
CA GLY A 45 -19.55 3.89 36.59
C GLY A 45 -20.10 3.35 35.26
N LEU A 46 -20.53 2.07 35.23
CA LEU A 46 -21.53 1.59 34.27
C LEU A 46 -22.92 2.15 34.63
N PRO A 47 -23.77 2.45 33.64
CA PRO A 47 -25.11 1.91 33.72
C PRO A 47 -25.53 1.10 32.49
N ASP A 48 -26.19 0.01 32.85
CA ASP A 48 -27.04 -0.89 32.07
C ASP A 48 -28.31 -0.14 31.63
N ILE A 49 -28.60 -0.08 30.32
CA ILE A 49 -29.95 0.15 29.79
C ILE A 49 -30.11 -0.69 28.51
N GLY A 50 -30.86 -1.78 28.66
CA GLY A 50 -31.48 -2.50 27.54
C GLY A 50 -32.64 -1.73 26.91
N GLY A 51 -32.96 -2.06 25.66
CA GLY A 51 -34.15 -1.55 24.99
C GLY A 51 -34.20 -2.00 23.54
N GLY A 52 -34.85 -3.14 23.30
CA GLY A 52 -35.11 -3.65 21.96
C GLY A 52 -36.11 -2.79 21.19
N GLY A 53 -35.87 -2.66 19.88
CA GLY A 53 -36.82 -2.15 18.91
C GLY A 53 -36.69 -2.94 17.62
N LYS A 54 -37.67 -3.81 17.36
CA LYS A 54 -37.96 -4.41 16.05
C LYS A 54 -38.96 -3.49 15.36
N ASP A 55 -38.68 -3.10 14.11
CA ASP A 55 -39.65 -2.71 13.08
C ASP A 55 -38.95 -3.01 11.73
N THR A 56 -39.27 -4.07 10.97
CA THR A 56 -40.37 -4.27 10.00
C THR A 56 -40.68 -3.10 9.06
N GLY A 57 -40.29 -3.24 7.79
CA GLY A 57 -41.19 -2.96 6.66
C GLY A 57 -40.69 -2.04 5.55
N GLY A 58 -40.86 -2.51 4.30
CA GLY A 58 -40.92 -1.74 3.04
C GLY A 58 -39.58 -1.34 2.44
N GLY A 59 -39.12 -1.81 1.28
CA GLY A 59 -39.86 -2.19 0.09
C GLY A 59 -39.94 -0.99 -0.86
N ASP A 60 -38.90 -0.77 -1.66
CA ASP A 60 -39.07 -0.10 -2.94
C ASP A 60 -38.10 -0.65 -3.99
N LYS A 61 -38.69 -1.02 -5.12
CA LYS A 61 -38.03 -1.50 -6.33
C LYS A 61 -37.96 -0.33 -7.29
N ASP A 62 -36.82 0.34 -7.36
CA ASP A 62 -36.51 1.20 -8.49
C ASP A 62 -35.70 0.41 -9.53
N THR A 63 -36.39 -0.04 -10.56
CA THR A 63 -35.82 -0.48 -11.83
C THR A 63 -35.47 0.77 -12.65
N GLY A 64 -34.32 1.37 -12.37
CA GLY A 64 -33.70 2.38 -13.22
C GLY A 64 -32.77 1.71 -14.22
N THR A 65 -33.18 1.69 -15.49
CA THR A 65 -32.34 1.31 -16.63
C THR A 65 -31.20 2.31 -16.74
N VAL A 66 -29.96 1.88 -16.51
CA VAL A 66 -28.77 2.72 -16.72
C VAL A 66 -28.41 2.59 -18.20
N GLU A 67 -28.50 3.69 -18.94
CA GLU A 67 -27.97 3.76 -20.30
C GLU A 67 -26.44 3.71 -20.24
N ASP A 68 -25.89 2.66 -20.84
CA ASP A 68 -24.46 2.46 -21.03
C ASP A 68 -23.97 3.50 -22.03
N THR A 69 -23.29 4.54 -21.54
CA THR A 69 -22.65 5.52 -22.42
C THR A 69 -21.29 4.94 -22.78
N ASP A 70 -21.17 4.44 -24.02
CA ASP A 70 -19.91 4.06 -24.64
C ASP A 70 -18.85 5.16 -24.43
N VAL A 71 -17.94 4.94 -23.49
CA VAL A 71 -16.70 5.72 -23.38
C VAL A 71 -15.70 5.03 -24.29
N SER A 72 -15.60 5.52 -25.52
CA SER A 72 -14.53 5.15 -26.44
C SER A 72 -13.17 5.32 -25.77
N ASP A 73 -12.38 4.25 -25.77
CA ASP A 73 -11.00 4.18 -25.32
C ASP A 73 -10.16 5.32 -25.90
N VAL A 74 -9.89 6.32 -25.07
CA VAL A 74 -8.80 7.26 -25.30
C VAL A 74 -7.56 6.62 -24.70
N GLU A 75 -6.65 6.13 -25.55
CA GLU A 75 -5.28 5.81 -25.15
C GLU A 75 -4.73 7.02 -24.37
N PRO A 76 -4.32 6.86 -23.10
CA PRO A 76 -3.74 7.97 -22.36
C PRO A 76 -2.43 8.36 -23.06
N THR A 77 -2.39 9.57 -23.60
CA THR A 77 -1.14 10.22 -23.99
C THR A 77 -0.18 10.17 -22.80
N PRO A 78 1.10 9.78 -22.98
CA PRO A 78 2.09 9.83 -21.92
C PRO A 78 2.08 11.23 -21.31
N VAL A 79 1.66 11.32 -20.05
CA VAL A 79 1.75 12.56 -19.29
C VAL A 79 3.23 12.76 -19.03
N ASP A 80 3.80 13.87 -19.47
CA ASP A 80 5.19 14.21 -19.19
C ASP A 80 5.46 14.05 -17.69
N ALA A 81 6.35 13.12 -17.35
CA ALA A 81 6.74 12.91 -15.97
C ALA A 81 7.25 14.24 -15.42
N PRO A 82 6.75 14.72 -14.26
CA PRO A 82 7.17 16.00 -13.72
C PRO A 82 8.70 16.00 -13.58
N THR A 83 9.33 17.01 -14.20
CA THR A 83 10.77 17.14 -14.21
C THR A 83 11.21 17.62 -12.82
N TYR A 84 11.75 16.70 -12.01
CA TYR A 84 12.26 17.00 -10.68
C TYR A 84 13.72 17.46 -10.77
N SER A 85 13.98 18.74 -10.55
CA SER A 85 15.33 19.31 -10.47
C SER A 85 15.57 19.97 -9.11
N GLY A 86 16.45 19.37 -8.30
CA GLY A 86 16.87 19.85 -6.97
C GLY A 86 16.42 18.93 -5.84
N GLU A 87 17.36 18.54 -4.95
CA GLU A 87 17.27 17.51 -3.89
C GLU A 87 15.86 16.92 -3.69
N SER A 88 15.61 15.83 -4.41
CA SER A 88 14.27 15.28 -4.54
C SER A 88 13.82 14.60 -3.25
N VAL A 89 12.52 14.33 -3.12
CA VAL A 89 12.00 13.48 -2.04
C VAL A 89 12.66 12.09 -2.07
N PHE A 90 13.14 11.68 -3.25
CA PHE A 90 14.17 10.65 -3.39
C PHE A 90 15.53 11.27 -3.05
N GLY A 91 16.19 10.75 -2.02
CA GLY A 91 17.55 11.18 -1.67
C GLY A 91 18.44 11.25 -2.92
N ALA A 92 19.42 12.16 -2.92
CA ALA A 92 20.38 12.31 -4.03
C ALA A 92 20.80 10.94 -4.61
N LYS A 93 20.88 10.85 -5.95
CA LYS A 93 21.31 9.64 -6.66
C LYS A 93 22.46 8.98 -5.87
N PRO A 94 22.36 7.70 -5.48
CA PRO A 94 23.39 7.09 -4.65
C PRO A 94 24.77 7.27 -5.31
N PRO A 95 25.77 7.82 -4.59
CA PRO A 95 27.08 8.04 -5.15
C PRO A 95 27.68 6.70 -5.59
N GLY A 96 28.05 6.59 -6.87
CA GLY A 96 28.63 5.38 -7.46
C GLY A 96 27.67 4.54 -8.32
N ALA A 97 26.39 4.90 -8.43
CA ALA A 97 25.54 4.32 -9.45
C ALA A 97 26.01 4.76 -10.85
N GLY A 98 26.54 3.83 -11.63
CA GLY A 98 26.89 4.03 -13.04
C GLY A 98 25.75 4.69 -13.82
N THR A 99 26.06 5.35 -14.92
CA THR A 99 25.10 6.10 -15.75
C THR A 99 24.18 5.21 -16.60
N SER A 100 24.05 3.91 -16.29
CA SER A 100 23.26 2.97 -17.08
C SER A 100 22.08 2.46 -16.27
N TYR A 101 21.02 3.27 -16.24
CA TYR A 101 19.68 2.80 -15.92
C TYR A 101 18.95 2.56 -17.24
N ASP A 102 18.03 1.59 -17.26
CA ASP A 102 17.23 1.31 -18.45
C ASP A 102 16.13 2.38 -18.64
N ASP A 103 15.76 3.07 -17.57
CA ASP A 103 14.65 4.04 -17.48
C ASP A 103 13.30 3.41 -17.93
N THR A 104 13.15 2.10 -17.75
CA THR A 104 11.98 1.31 -18.15
C THR A 104 11.06 0.94 -17.00
N VAL A 105 11.45 1.09 -15.74
CA VAL A 105 10.62 0.72 -14.58
C VAL A 105 9.25 1.40 -14.67
N GLY A 106 8.18 0.61 -14.50
CA GLY A 106 6.80 1.07 -14.62
C GLY A 106 6.22 1.05 -16.02
N THR A 107 7.03 0.92 -17.08
CA THR A 107 6.52 0.74 -18.45
C THR A 107 5.84 -0.62 -18.60
N SER A 108 4.84 -0.71 -19.47
CA SER A 108 4.17 -1.99 -19.76
C SER A 108 5.12 -2.93 -20.51
N CYS A 109 5.06 -4.23 -20.21
CA CYS A 109 5.94 -5.22 -20.83
C CYS A 109 5.23 -6.53 -21.15
N THR A 110 5.79 -7.26 -22.11
CA THR A 110 5.41 -8.65 -22.42
C THR A 110 6.52 -9.65 -22.09
N ASP A 111 7.77 -9.19 -22.11
CA ASP A 111 8.97 -9.97 -21.85
C ASP A 111 10.11 -9.07 -21.36
N ASP A 112 11.22 -9.69 -20.96
CA ASP A 112 12.37 -9.00 -20.39
C ASP A 112 13.09 -8.10 -21.40
N THR A 113 12.95 -8.33 -22.71
CA THR A 113 13.63 -7.52 -23.73
C THR A 113 13.02 -6.12 -23.87
N THR A 114 11.76 -5.97 -23.45
CA THR A 114 11.10 -4.65 -23.35
C THR A 114 11.64 -3.84 -22.17
N CYS A 115 12.12 -4.52 -21.13
CA CYS A 115 12.60 -3.89 -19.91
C CYS A 115 14.11 -3.66 -19.95
N ASP A 116 14.88 -4.69 -20.25
CA ASP A 116 16.35 -4.69 -20.26
C ASP A 116 16.90 -4.17 -21.60
N VAL A 117 16.60 -2.92 -21.92
CA VAL A 117 17.00 -2.30 -23.20
C VAL A 117 18.52 -2.14 -23.32
N THR A 118 19.25 -2.14 -22.20
CA THR A 118 20.71 -2.10 -22.18
C THR A 118 21.38 -3.48 -22.19
N GLY A 119 20.64 -4.55 -21.91
CA GLY A 119 21.16 -5.92 -21.82
C GLY A 119 22.01 -6.17 -20.56
N LEU A 120 21.85 -5.36 -19.53
CA LEU A 120 22.57 -5.45 -18.25
C LEU A 120 21.86 -6.36 -17.25
N GLY A 121 20.61 -6.74 -17.51
CA GLY A 121 19.77 -7.54 -16.62
C GLY A 121 19.33 -6.77 -15.37
N THR A 122 19.31 -5.44 -15.43
CA THR A 122 18.95 -4.56 -14.30
C THR A 122 17.44 -4.40 -14.12
N THR A 123 16.68 -4.63 -15.19
CA THR A 123 15.22 -4.59 -15.20
C THR A 123 14.68 -5.85 -15.87
N LEU A 124 13.48 -6.27 -15.47
CA LEU A 124 12.80 -7.43 -16.03
C LEU A 124 11.29 -7.22 -16.05
N CYS A 125 10.59 -8.03 -16.83
CA CYS A 125 9.14 -7.94 -16.89
C CYS A 125 8.51 -8.65 -15.69
N ALA A 126 7.58 -7.99 -14.99
CA ALA A 126 6.94 -8.61 -13.83
C ALA A 126 6.15 -9.90 -14.16
N ALA A 127 5.83 -10.14 -15.44
CA ALA A 127 5.22 -11.39 -15.90
C ALA A 127 6.16 -12.60 -15.75
N THR A 128 7.48 -12.41 -15.87
CA THR A 128 8.50 -13.47 -15.80
C THR A 128 9.12 -13.55 -14.39
N ALA A 129 9.09 -12.44 -13.65
CA ALA A 129 9.69 -12.31 -12.33
C ALA A 129 9.06 -13.20 -11.25
N PHE A 130 7.74 -13.37 -11.28
CA PHE A 130 6.98 -13.91 -10.16
C PHE A 130 6.33 -15.24 -10.52
N THR A 131 6.71 -16.29 -9.79
CA THR A 131 6.18 -17.65 -10.00
C THR A 131 4.74 -17.82 -9.52
N ALA A 132 4.33 -17.04 -8.51
CA ALA A 132 3.01 -17.11 -7.88
C ALA A 132 1.85 -16.59 -8.75
N GLY A 133 2.15 -15.79 -9.78
CA GLY A 133 1.17 -15.10 -10.60
C GLY A 133 1.71 -13.77 -11.09
N ALA A 134 0.93 -13.09 -11.94
CA ALA A 134 1.24 -11.74 -12.37
C ALA A 134 0.83 -10.81 -11.22
N LEU A 135 1.82 -10.33 -10.46
CA LEU A 135 1.57 -9.35 -9.39
C LEU A 135 1.01 -8.02 -9.94
N TYR A 136 1.15 -7.80 -11.24
CA TYR A 136 0.75 -6.61 -11.97
C TYR A 136 -0.21 -6.98 -13.10
N SER A 137 -1.28 -6.21 -13.27
CA SER A 137 -2.22 -6.33 -14.38
C SER A 137 -2.54 -4.95 -14.95
N PRO A 138 -1.98 -4.57 -16.14
CA PRO A 138 -1.07 -5.35 -16.99
C PRO A 138 0.35 -5.49 -16.38
N PRO A 139 1.18 -6.43 -16.87
CA PRO A 139 2.58 -6.53 -16.46
C PRO A 139 3.38 -5.27 -16.76
N VAL A 140 4.32 -4.95 -15.87
CA VAL A 140 5.20 -3.79 -15.98
C VAL A 140 6.66 -4.17 -15.73
N CYS A 141 7.59 -3.36 -16.21
CA CYS A 141 9.00 -3.51 -15.89
C CYS A 141 9.28 -3.14 -14.44
N ILE A 142 10.10 -3.96 -13.79
CA ILE A 142 10.59 -3.75 -12.42
C ILE A 142 12.11 -3.88 -12.42
N GLY A 143 12.79 -3.17 -11.52
CA GLY A 143 14.23 -3.33 -11.35
C GLY A 143 14.53 -4.41 -10.30
N VAL A 144 15.50 -5.27 -10.59
CA VAL A 144 15.83 -6.42 -9.73
C VAL A 144 16.73 -6.06 -8.55
N GLU A 145 17.40 -4.92 -8.64
CA GLU A 145 18.37 -4.47 -7.65
C GLU A 145 18.27 -2.95 -7.48
N CYS A 146 18.46 -2.50 -6.25
CA CYS A 146 18.66 -1.11 -5.91
C CYS A 146 19.34 -1.04 -4.53
N THR A 147 19.84 0.14 -4.14
CA THR A 147 20.61 0.28 -2.90
C THR A 147 19.89 1.21 -1.93
N ILE A 148 19.51 0.67 -0.77
CA ILE A 148 19.06 1.44 0.39
C ILE A 148 20.24 1.55 1.34
N THR A 149 20.76 2.76 1.55
CA THR A 149 21.84 3.00 2.53
C THR A 149 21.34 3.46 3.89
N ASP A 150 20.11 3.97 3.95
CA ASP A 150 19.47 4.47 5.15
C ASP A 150 17.98 4.08 5.13
N PRO A 151 17.51 3.10 5.93
CA PRO A 151 16.12 2.65 5.88
C PRO A 151 15.11 3.74 6.30
N THR A 152 15.56 4.87 6.83
CA THR A 152 14.70 6.00 7.21
C THR A 152 14.41 6.96 6.04
N LYS A 153 15.04 6.76 4.89
CA LYS A 153 14.88 7.62 3.70
C LYS A 153 14.21 6.87 2.56
N ILE A 154 13.55 7.64 1.69
CA ILE A 154 12.98 7.15 0.45
C ILE A 154 14.06 7.21 -0.63
N TYR A 155 14.32 6.07 -1.27
CA TYR A 155 15.28 5.96 -2.36
C TYR A 155 14.55 5.73 -3.67
N GLY A 156 14.89 6.55 -4.66
CA GLY A 156 14.46 6.35 -6.03
C GLY A 156 15.37 5.31 -6.69
N CYS A 157 14.87 4.70 -7.74
CA CYS A 157 15.63 3.79 -8.59
C CYS A 157 15.13 3.92 -10.02
N ASP A 158 16.01 3.60 -10.98
CA ASP A 158 15.73 3.79 -12.41
C ASP A 158 15.26 5.23 -12.71
N GLY A 159 16.08 6.18 -12.27
CA GLY A 159 15.73 7.61 -12.25
C GLY A 159 14.66 7.94 -11.22
N ILE A 160 13.57 8.55 -11.68
CA ILE A 160 12.38 8.90 -10.87
C ILE A 160 11.23 7.90 -11.05
N ASN A 161 11.43 6.87 -11.88
CA ASN A 161 10.37 5.98 -12.31
C ASN A 161 10.06 4.90 -11.27
N GLY A 162 10.97 4.64 -10.32
CA GLY A 162 10.80 3.64 -9.29
C GLY A 162 11.12 4.08 -7.86
N VAL A 163 10.59 3.32 -6.90
CA VAL A 163 10.94 3.36 -5.48
C VAL A 163 11.69 2.09 -5.14
N CYS A 164 12.82 2.24 -4.45
CA CYS A 164 13.61 1.13 -3.94
C CYS A 164 13.04 0.63 -2.61
N LEU A 165 12.66 -0.64 -2.54
CA LEU A 165 12.08 -1.29 -1.37
C LEU A 165 12.98 -2.45 -0.89
N ALA A 166 13.06 -2.63 0.42
CA ALA A 166 13.71 -3.79 1.00
C ALA A 166 12.87 -5.07 0.74
N SER A 167 13.50 -6.14 0.25
CA SER A 167 12.84 -7.40 -0.12
C SER A 167 13.67 -8.61 0.28
N GLY A 168 13.62 -8.97 1.56
CA GLY A 168 14.37 -10.13 2.08
C GLY A 168 15.87 -9.89 2.06
N THR A 169 16.60 -10.65 1.24
CA THR A 169 18.07 -10.53 1.12
C THR A 169 18.53 -9.54 0.04
N SER A 170 17.61 -9.02 -0.78
CA SER A 170 17.89 -8.02 -1.81
C SER A 170 16.90 -6.86 -1.71
N ASN A 171 17.15 -5.78 -2.43
CA ASN A 171 16.16 -4.72 -2.62
C ASN A 171 15.55 -4.85 -4.01
N ILE A 172 14.36 -4.29 -4.19
CA ILE A 172 13.63 -4.32 -5.46
C ILE A 172 13.20 -2.91 -5.83
N CYS A 173 13.25 -2.59 -7.13
CA CYS A 173 12.80 -1.32 -7.66
C CYS A 173 11.39 -1.48 -8.23
N LEU A 174 10.38 -0.92 -7.56
CA LEU A 174 8.98 -0.98 -8.00
C LEU A 174 8.56 0.35 -8.63
N PRO A 175 7.59 0.36 -9.57
CA PRO A 175 7.15 1.59 -10.22
C PRO A 175 6.65 2.59 -9.18
N ALA A 176 7.09 3.84 -9.28
CA ALA A 176 6.74 4.89 -8.36
C ALA A 176 5.36 5.46 -8.66
N CYS A 177 4.69 5.93 -7.60
CA CYS A 177 3.56 6.82 -7.70
C CYS A 177 3.72 8.01 -6.75
N SER A 178 3.02 9.09 -7.07
CA SER A 178 2.98 10.29 -6.24
C SER A 178 1.55 10.73 -5.96
N PHE A 179 1.36 11.41 -4.83
CA PHE A 179 0.07 11.95 -4.43
C PHE A 179 0.23 13.24 -3.63
N ASP A 180 -0.71 14.17 -3.80
CA ASP A 180 -0.75 15.43 -3.05
C ASP A 180 -1.43 15.19 -1.69
N GLY A 181 -0.80 15.69 -0.61
CA GLY A 181 -1.34 15.54 0.74
C GLY A 181 -2.56 16.43 1.08
N SER A 182 -2.98 17.29 0.16
CA SER A 182 -3.98 18.33 0.41
C SER A 182 -5.18 18.32 -0.53
N SER A 183 -5.03 17.87 -1.78
CA SER A 183 -6.10 17.98 -2.78
C SER A 183 -7.17 16.89 -2.64
N GLY A 184 -6.74 15.67 -2.29
CA GLY A 184 -7.57 14.47 -2.35
C GLY A 184 -7.65 13.87 -3.76
N ASP A 185 -6.89 14.41 -4.71
CA ASP A 185 -6.86 13.92 -6.10
C ASP A 185 -6.26 12.52 -6.16
N LYS A 186 -6.57 11.81 -7.25
CA LYS A 186 -6.05 10.46 -7.47
C LYS A 186 -4.52 10.46 -7.59
N PRO A 187 -3.81 9.50 -6.98
CA PRO A 187 -2.37 9.33 -7.21
C PRO A 187 -2.03 9.16 -8.70
N SER A 188 -0.90 9.72 -9.11
CA SER A 188 -0.33 9.57 -10.46
C SER A 188 0.80 8.55 -10.49
N GLY A 189 1.07 7.96 -11.67
CA GLY A 189 2.22 7.08 -11.92
C GLY A 189 1.85 5.62 -12.16
N CYS A 190 0.76 5.12 -11.57
CA CYS A 190 0.36 3.72 -11.74
C CYS A 190 -0.35 3.47 -13.06
N ILE A 191 0.19 2.54 -13.85
CA ILE A 191 -0.41 2.09 -15.10
C ILE A 191 -1.53 1.07 -14.83
N GLY A 192 -2.61 1.15 -15.62
CA GLY A 192 -3.69 0.19 -15.63
C GLY A 192 -4.47 0.15 -14.32
N LYS A 193 -4.64 -1.05 -13.76
CA LYS A 193 -5.41 -1.26 -12.51
C LYS A 193 -4.53 -1.24 -11.26
N ASN A 194 -3.22 -1.05 -11.42
CA ASN A 194 -2.31 -0.96 -10.29
C ASN A 194 -2.70 0.19 -9.36
N VAL A 195 -2.64 -0.06 -8.06
CA VAL A 195 -2.96 0.94 -7.03
C VAL A 195 -1.68 1.50 -6.42
N CYS A 196 -1.73 2.78 -6.06
CA CYS A 196 -0.62 3.44 -5.39
C CYS A 196 -0.63 3.06 -3.91
N ASN A 197 0.40 2.39 -3.44
CA ASN A 197 0.59 2.04 -2.04
C ASN A 197 1.52 3.08 -1.42
N ALA A 198 1.03 3.82 -0.44
CA ALA A 198 1.84 4.83 0.25
C ALA A 198 3.10 4.19 0.86
N TYR A 199 4.25 4.82 0.63
CA TYR A 199 5.53 4.37 1.20
C TYR A 199 6.12 5.44 2.13
N GLY A 200 6.04 6.71 1.75
CA GLY A 200 6.43 7.82 2.61
C GLY A 200 6.02 9.16 2.01
N TRP A 201 6.51 10.25 2.60
CA TRP A 201 6.15 11.60 2.20
C TRP A 201 7.25 12.59 2.57
N GLY A 202 7.21 13.77 1.96
CA GLY A 202 8.12 14.87 2.24
C GLY A 202 7.68 16.15 1.56
N ASN A 203 8.40 17.24 1.80
CA ASN A 203 8.13 18.49 1.11
C ASN A 203 8.85 18.49 -0.25
N SER A 204 8.14 18.85 -1.30
CA SER A 204 8.73 19.16 -2.61
C SER A 204 9.75 20.28 -2.46
N ALA A 205 10.99 20.06 -2.89
CA ALA A 205 12.01 21.12 -2.92
C ALA A 205 11.60 22.30 -3.82
N THR A 206 10.85 22.04 -4.89
CA THR A 206 10.43 23.05 -5.87
C THR A 206 9.24 23.88 -5.39
N THR A 207 8.22 23.23 -4.79
CA THR A 207 6.95 23.89 -4.45
C THR A 207 6.75 24.12 -2.96
N GLY A 208 7.58 23.51 -2.11
CA GLY A 208 7.40 23.49 -0.65
C GLY A 208 6.19 22.69 -0.16
N LYS A 209 5.37 22.15 -1.07
CA LYS A 209 4.15 21.39 -0.75
C LYS A 209 4.48 19.99 -0.27
N LEU A 210 3.65 19.45 0.63
CA LEU A 210 3.72 18.06 1.03
C LEU A 210 3.33 17.14 -0.13
N ILE A 211 4.23 16.23 -0.50
CA ILE A 211 4.02 15.21 -1.52
C ILE A 211 4.24 13.84 -0.86
N GLY A 212 3.30 12.94 -1.07
CA GLY A 212 3.46 11.52 -0.79
C GLY A 212 4.08 10.79 -1.97
N VAL A 213 4.92 9.81 -1.67
CA VAL A 213 5.53 8.87 -2.62
C VAL A 213 5.11 7.46 -2.23
N GLY A 214 4.79 6.67 -3.22
CA GLY A 214 4.40 5.27 -3.06
C GLY A 214 4.93 4.41 -4.19
N TYR A 215 4.55 3.15 -4.17
CA TYR A 215 4.82 2.21 -5.25
C TYR A 215 3.51 1.65 -5.80
N CYS A 216 3.49 1.41 -7.11
CA CYS A 216 2.36 0.83 -7.80
C CYS A 216 2.40 -0.68 -7.67
N PHE A 217 1.32 -1.27 -7.14
CA PHE A 217 1.25 -2.71 -6.94
C PHE A 217 -0.18 -3.18 -6.67
N GLY A 218 -0.55 -4.34 -7.21
CA GLY A 218 -1.83 -5.00 -6.94
C GLY A 218 -3.04 -4.27 -7.53
N GLY A 219 -4.16 -4.29 -6.80
CA GLY A 219 -5.39 -3.59 -7.20
C GLY A 219 -6.41 -4.45 -7.97
N CYS A 220 -6.20 -5.77 -8.07
CA CYS A 220 -7.28 -6.62 -8.57
C CYS A 220 -8.46 -6.58 -7.58
N TRP A 221 -9.68 -6.50 -8.11
CA TRP A 221 -10.90 -6.57 -7.32
C TRP A 221 -11.75 -7.79 -7.70
N GLY A 222 -11.68 -8.23 -8.95
CA GLY A 222 -12.31 -9.44 -9.42
C GLY A 222 -11.41 -10.24 -10.36
N ASP A 223 -11.81 -11.48 -10.62
CA ASP A 223 -11.07 -12.37 -11.53
C ASP A 223 -10.91 -11.77 -12.94
N ALA A 224 -11.83 -10.86 -13.35
CA ALA A 224 -11.76 -10.14 -14.62
C ALA A 224 -10.62 -9.11 -14.70
N ASP A 225 -10.09 -8.65 -13.55
CA ASP A 225 -8.92 -7.77 -13.53
C ASP A 225 -7.61 -8.55 -13.74
N CYS A 226 -7.67 -9.88 -13.72
CA CYS A 226 -6.51 -10.75 -13.78
C CYS A 226 -6.26 -11.32 -15.17
N PRO A 227 -4.98 -11.53 -15.55
CA PRO A 227 -4.66 -12.23 -16.78
C PRO A 227 -5.26 -13.63 -16.83
N THR A 228 -5.50 -14.14 -18.05
CA THR A 228 -6.04 -15.48 -18.27
C THR A 228 -5.30 -16.56 -17.47
N GLY A 229 -6.06 -17.42 -16.79
CA GLY A 229 -5.52 -18.49 -15.95
C GLY A 229 -5.13 -18.05 -14.53
N GLN A 230 -5.44 -16.81 -14.16
CA GLN A 230 -5.27 -16.30 -12.80
C GLN A 230 -6.61 -15.84 -12.23
N ARG A 231 -6.64 -15.70 -10.91
CA ARG A 231 -7.80 -15.25 -10.14
C ARG A 231 -7.37 -14.20 -9.12
N CYS A 232 -8.30 -13.34 -8.75
CA CYS A 232 -7.99 -12.27 -7.82
C CYS A 232 -8.04 -12.78 -6.37
N GLN A 233 -6.92 -12.73 -5.66
CA GLN A 233 -6.87 -12.83 -4.21
C GLN A 233 -7.29 -11.48 -3.62
N ARG A 234 -8.60 -11.25 -3.51
CA ARG A 234 -9.18 -9.95 -3.13
C ARG A 234 -8.65 -9.41 -1.81
N GLU A 235 -8.29 -10.28 -0.88
CA GLU A 235 -7.77 -9.88 0.42
C GLU A 235 -6.37 -9.27 0.35
N GLU A 236 -5.59 -9.62 -0.67
CA GLU A 236 -4.26 -9.06 -0.96
C GLU A 236 -4.30 -8.07 -2.14
N GLY A 237 -5.38 -8.08 -2.93
CA GLY A 237 -5.53 -7.37 -4.21
C GLY A 237 -4.54 -7.83 -5.27
N LEU A 238 -4.16 -9.12 -5.26
CA LEU A 238 -3.18 -9.70 -6.18
C LEU A 238 -3.77 -10.78 -7.08
N CYS A 239 -3.34 -10.79 -8.35
CA CYS A 239 -3.66 -11.88 -9.25
C CYS A 239 -2.74 -13.08 -8.97
N ARG A 240 -3.35 -14.24 -8.71
CA ARG A 240 -2.66 -15.49 -8.37
C ARG A 240 -3.12 -16.61 -9.28
N LYS A 241 -2.21 -17.55 -9.58
CA LYS A 241 -2.58 -18.80 -10.27
C LYS A 241 -3.42 -19.73 -9.39
N SER A 242 -3.14 -19.71 -8.08
CA SER A 242 -3.92 -20.41 -7.06
C SER A 242 -4.25 -19.43 -5.95
N VAL A 243 -5.55 -19.24 -5.70
CA VAL A 243 -6.05 -18.44 -4.59
C VAL A 243 -6.08 -19.27 -3.31
N TYR A 244 -5.83 -18.61 -2.19
CA TYR A 244 -5.96 -19.19 -0.86
C TYR A 244 -7.39 -19.06 -0.36
N VAL A 245 -7.81 -20.06 0.41
CA VAL A 245 -9.02 -19.97 1.22
C VAL A 245 -8.59 -19.58 2.62
N TYR A 246 -8.79 -18.31 2.96
CA TYR A 246 -8.50 -17.83 4.29
C TYR A 246 -9.47 -18.42 5.31
N THR A 247 -8.91 -18.90 6.42
CA THR A 247 -9.64 -19.57 7.49
C THR A 247 -10.05 -18.62 8.61
N LYS A 248 -9.41 -17.45 8.71
CA LYS A 248 -9.76 -16.40 9.66
C LYS A 248 -10.56 -15.29 8.99
N ALA A 249 -11.59 -14.83 9.69
CA ALA A 249 -12.45 -13.74 9.24
C ALA A 249 -11.76 -12.38 9.33
N LEU A 250 -12.22 -11.42 8.51
CA LEU A 250 -11.81 -10.02 8.60
C LEU A 250 -12.03 -9.48 10.03
N GLY A 251 -11.05 -8.74 10.55
CA GLY A 251 -11.04 -8.18 11.90
C GLY A 251 -10.67 -9.16 13.02
N ALA A 252 -10.51 -10.46 12.73
CA ALA A 252 -10.06 -11.43 13.72
C ALA A 252 -8.60 -11.18 14.11
N ALA A 253 -8.25 -11.43 15.38
CA ALA A 253 -6.86 -11.35 15.83
C ALA A 253 -5.97 -12.36 15.07
N CYS A 254 -4.78 -11.92 14.70
CA CYS A 254 -3.81 -12.73 13.99
C CYS A 254 -2.38 -12.43 14.44
N THR A 255 -1.47 -13.30 13.99
CA THR A 255 -0.04 -13.22 14.23
C THR A 255 0.72 -13.43 12.93
N LYS A 256 2.05 -13.25 12.96
CA LYS A 256 2.91 -13.63 11.84
C LYS A 256 2.69 -15.08 11.37
N ALA A 257 2.47 -16.02 12.30
CA ALA A 257 2.22 -17.42 11.94
C ALA A 257 0.94 -17.61 11.12
N ASP A 258 -0.08 -16.77 11.35
CA ASP A 258 -1.32 -16.80 10.57
C ASP A 258 -1.09 -16.29 9.13
N ALA A 259 -0.26 -15.26 8.96
CA ALA A 259 0.18 -14.79 7.64
C ALA A 259 0.98 -15.87 6.90
N ASP A 260 1.95 -16.50 7.58
CA ASP A 260 2.80 -17.53 6.98
C ASP A 260 1.99 -18.79 6.59
N ALA A 261 0.92 -19.09 7.33
CA ALA A 261 0.00 -20.19 7.05
C ALA A 261 -1.12 -19.83 6.05
N ASN A 262 -1.13 -18.61 5.48
CA ASN A 262 -2.22 -18.09 4.65
C ASN A 262 -3.60 -18.22 5.32
N ALA A 263 -3.67 -18.05 6.65
CA ALA A 263 -4.94 -18.08 7.38
C ALA A 263 -5.74 -16.78 7.18
N CYS A 264 -5.04 -15.65 6.97
CA CYS A 264 -5.59 -14.37 6.51
C CYS A 264 -4.47 -13.41 6.07
N ASN A 265 -4.83 -12.27 5.45
CA ASN A 265 -3.91 -11.15 5.26
C ASN A 265 -3.71 -10.39 6.58
N CYS A 266 -2.80 -10.90 7.40
CA CYS A 266 -2.56 -10.39 8.75
C CYS A 266 -1.75 -9.08 8.71
N LEU A 267 -2.37 -7.97 9.15
CA LEU A 267 -1.63 -6.76 9.49
C LEU A 267 -1.14 -6.92 10.91
N TYR A 268 0.18 -7.01 11.10
CA TYR A 268 0.79 -7.16 12.42
C TYR A 268 1.97 -6.22 12.57
N THR A 269 2.28 -5.83 13.82
CA THR A 269 3.51 -5.09 14.09
C THR A 269 4.68 -6.04 14.24
N THR A 270 5.85 -5.68 13.72
CA THR A 270 7.09 -6.48 13.91
C THR A 270 7.48 -6.56 15.38
N ALA A 271 7.22 -5.50 16.16
CA ALA A 271 7.53 -5.43 17.58
C ALA A 271 6.79 -6.48 18.43
N THR A 272 5.51 -6.74 18.14
CA THR A 272 4.69 -7.67 18.94
C THR A 272 4.38 -8.98 18.24
N GLY A 273 4.50 -9.01 16.91
CA GLY A 273 4.05 -10.12 16.07
C GLY A 273 2.54 -10.32 16.07
N LYS A 274 1.76 -9.38 16.61
CA LYS A 274 0.29 -9.43 16.73
C LYS A 274 -0.37 -8.35 15.88
N GLY A 275 -1.60 -8.63 15.46
CA GLY A 275 -2.51 -7.65 14.90
C GLY A 275 -3.83 -8.29 14.50
N TYR A 276 -4.35 -7.96 13.32
CA TYR A 276 -5.65 -8.45 12.87
C TYR A 276 -5.70 -8.74 11.36
N CYS A 277 -6.60 -9.66 10.99
CA CYS A 277 -6.86 -10.01 9.62
C CYS A 277 -7.53 -8.83 8.90
N SER A 278 -6.93 -8.40 7.80
CA SER A 278 -7.43 -7.30 6.99
C SER A 278 -7.74 -7.76 5.56
N ARG A 279 -8.21 -6.83 4.73
CA ARG A 279 -8.33 -6.98 3.29
C ARG A 279 -7.82 -5.70 2.66
N GLN A 280 -7.05 -5.78 1.58
CA GLN A 280 -6.65 -4.60 0.81
C GLN A 280 -7.90 -3.90 0.26
N CYS A 281 -7.86 -2.58 0.25
CA CYS A 281 -8.92 -1.74 -0.28
C CYS A 281 -8.37 -0.60 -1.12
N LYS A 282 -9.24 0.01 -1.91
CA LYS A 282 -8.94 1.23 -2.64
C LYS A 282 -9.79 2.37 -2.11
N PHE A 283 -9.15 3.41 -1.59
CA PHE A 283 -9.87 4.49 -0.91
C PHE A 283 -10.81 5.22 -1.88
N GLY A 284 -11.99 5.60 -1.39
CA GLY A 284 -13.00 6.27 -2.21
C GLY A 284 -13.80 5.35 -3.13
N GLU A 285 -13.44 4.06 -3.25
CA GLU A 285 -14.24 3.10 -4.01
C GLU A 285 -15.22 2.32 -3.11
N ILE A 286 -16.48 2.29 -3.51
CA ILE A 286 -17.56 1.62 -2.78
C ILE A 286 -17.43 0.10 -2.92
N GLY A 287 -17.76 -0.63 -1.85
CA GLY A 287 -17.83 -2.10 -1.87
C GLY A 287 -16.53 -2.81 -1.50
N TRP A 288 -15.40 -2.08 -1.45
CA TRP A 288 -14.11 -2.67 -1.05
C TRP A 288 -14.09 -3.15 0.39
N CYS A 289 -14.78 -2.47 1.30
CA CYS A 289 -14.89 -2.86 2.71
C CYS A 289 -16.34 -3.20 3.08
N PRO A 290 -16.55 -4.28 3.86
CA PRO A 290 -17.90 -4.63 4.30
C PRO A 290 -18.38 -3.63 5.36
N SER A 291 -19.67 -3.69 5.68
CA SER A 291 -20.23 -2.85 6.76
C SER A 291 -19.49 -3.06 8.08
N GLY A 292 -19.28 -1.98 8.83
CA GLY A 292 -18.47 -1.97 10.06
C GLY A 292 -16.96 -1.79 9.82
N TYR A 293 -16.52 -1.67 8.57
CA TYR A 293 -15.13 -1.42 8.20
C TYR A 293 -15.01 -0.17 7.33
N THR A 294 -13.86 0.49 7.38
CA THR A 294 -13.50 1.63 6.53
C THR A 294 -12.21 1.30 5.80
N CYS A 295 -12.14 1.73 4.54
CA CYS A 295 -10.89 1.68 3.81
C CYS A 295 -9.96 2.77 4.35
N ASP A 296 -8.85 2.37 4.94
CA ASP A 296 -7.91 3.27 5.59
C ASP A 296 -6.50 3.05 5.02
N PRO A 297 -5.90 4.03 4.34
CA PRO A 297 -4.55 3.94 3.81
C PRO A 297 -3.46 4.22 4.87
N ALA A 298 -3.84 4.42 6.13
CA ALA A 298 -2.95 4.74 7.23
C ALA A 298 -2.09 5.99 7.01
N LEU A 299 -2.62 6.98 6.28
CA LEU A 299 -1.94 8.27 6.10
C LEU A 299 -2.00 9.09 7.40
N PRO A 300 -0.86 9.57 7.93
CA PRO A 300 -0.86 10.29 9.18
C PRO A 300 -1.46 11.69 9.03
N LYS A 301 -2.23 12.11 10.04
CA LYS A 301 -2.78 13.46 10.11
C LYS A 301 -1.73 14.51 10.46
N ASP A 302 -0.73 14.14 11.25
CA ASP A 302 0.35 15.00 11.71
C ASP A 302 1.68 14.25 11.81
N ASP A 303 2.77 14.99 11.95
CA ASP A 303 4.13 14.45 12.05
C ASP A 303 4.54 14.01 13.47
N GLY A 304 3.59 13.87 14.39
CA GLY A 304 3.86 13.60 15.80
C GLY A 304 4.29 14.84 16.61
N ALA A 305 4.77 15.90 15.97
CA ALA A 305 5.01 17.22 16.58
C ALA A 305 3.79 18.15 16.47
N GLY A 306 2.67 17.64 15.95
CA GLY A 306 1.41 18.36 15.78
C GLY A 306 1.32 19.18 14.50
N LYS A 307 2.34 19.16 13.63
CA LYS A 307 2.24 19.80 12.31
C LYS A 307 1.39 18.91 11.43
N THR A 308 0.29 19.48 10.91
CA THR A 308 -0.59 18.76 9.98
C THR A 308 0.16 18.33 8.73
N LEU A 309 0.05 17.04 8.40
CA LEU A 309 0.57 16.45 7.18
C LEU A 309 -0.56 16.32 6.16
N PHE A 310 -1.34 15.26 6.23
CA PHE A 310 -2.43 15.00 5.31
C PHE A 310 -3.76 15.53 5.87
N THR A 311 -4.47 16.31 5.06
CA THR A 311 -5.81 16.82 5.41
C THR A 311 -6.93 16.08 4.68
N LYS A 312 -6.60 15.46 3.54
CA LYS A 312 -7.49 14.61 2.73
C LYS A 312 -6.76 13.35 2.33
N VAL A 313 -7.51 12.28 2.10
CA VAL A 313 -6.98 11.06 1.48
C VAL A 313 -7.14 11.16 -0.04
N PRO A 314 -6.07 10.91 -0.81
CA PRO A 314 -6.15 10.72 -2.26
C PRO A 314 -7.13 9.60 -2.63
N ALA A 315 -8.14 9.90 -3.45
CA ALA A 315 -9.03 8.87 -3.97
C ALA A 315 -8.22 7.85 -4.79
N GLY A 316 -8.47 6.56 -4.61
CA GLY A 316 -7.79 5.50 -5.35
C GLY A 316 -6.44 5.06 -4.79
N ILE A 317 -5.97 5.63 -3.68
CA ILE A 317 -4.80 5.11 -2.96
C ILE A 317 -5.16 3.78 -2.29
N ALA A 318 -4.19 2.86 -2.21
CA ALA A 318 -4.35 1.59 -1.54
C ALA A 318 -4.44 1.80 -0.03
N GLY A 319 -5.25 0.97 0.62
CA GLY A 319 -5.34 0.88 2.07
C GLY A 319 -5.81 -0.48 2.52
N TYR A 320 -6.29 -0.55 3.74
CA TYR A 320 -6.84 -1.77 4.31
C TYR A 320 -8.24 -1.54 4.90
N CYS A 321 -9.07 -2.57 4.82
CA CYS A 321 -10.37 -2.59 5.48
C CYS A 321 -10.16 -2.77 6.98
N LEU A 322 -10.17 -1.65 7.70
CA LEU A 322 -9.96 -1.61 9.14
C LEU A 322 -11.30 -1.50 9.86
N LYS A 323 -11.43 -2.20 10.99
CA LYS A 323 -12.66 -2.20 11.79
C LYS A 323 -12.89 -0.79 12.33
N ASN A 324 -14.12 -0.28 12.17
CA ASN A 324 -14.52 0.99 12.77
C ASN A 324 -14.53 0.86 14.30
N CYS A 325 -14.12 1.92 14.99
CA CYS A 325 -14.05 1.95 16.44
C CYS A 325 -14.50 3.31 16.98
N THR A 326 -14.85 3.34 18.25
CA THR A 326 -15.12 4.57 19.01
C THR A 326 -14.05 4.79 20.07
N THR A 327 -13.56 3.70 20.66
CA THR A 327 -12.58 3.67 21.74
C THR A 327 -11.53 2.57 21.51
N ASP A 328 -10.41 2.63 22.22
CA ASP A 328 -9.34 1.62 22.11
C ASP A 328 -9.81 0.22 22.54
N LEU A 329 -10.84 0.13 23.39
CA LEU A 329 -11.43 -1.15 23.82
C LEU A 329 -12.09 -1.91 22.67
N ASP A 330 -12.44 -1.23 21.56
CA ASP A 330 -13.01 -1.86 20.38
C ASP A 330 -11.96 -2.63 19.55
N CYS A 331 -10.68 -2.41 19.83
CA CYS A 331 -9.53 -2.83 19.02
C CYS A 331 -8.69 -3.92 19.71
N VAL A 332 -8.79 -5.14 19.21
CA VAL A 332 -8.00 -6.27 19.72
C VAL A 332 -6.56 -6.14 19.21
N ASN A 333 -5.59 -5.95 20.13
CA ASN A 333 -4.17 -5.72 19.84
C ASN A 333 -3.87 -4.42 19.06
N GLY A 334 -4.63 -3.36 19.35
CA GLY A 334 -4.49 -2.09 18.65
C GLY A 334 -5.06 -0.92 19.44
N TYR A 335 -5.24 0.20 18.73
CA TYR A 335 -5.81 1.42 19.27
C TYR A 335 -6.73 2.09 18.25
N CYS A 336 -7.59 2.98 18.72
CA CYS A 336 -8.64 3.60 17.93
C CYS A 336 -8.26 5.02 17.52
N LYS A 337 -7.87 5.20 16.25
CA LYS A 337 -7.40 6.48 15.71
C LYS A 337 -8.12 6.85 14.42
N GLU A 338 -8.33 8.14 14.23
CA GLU A 338 -8.74 8.71 12.95
C GLU A 338 -7.48 9.11 12.19
N ASN A 339 -7.21 8.44 11.08
CA ASN A 339 -6.18 8.84 10.14
C ASN A 339 -6.66 10.00 9.26
N ALA A 340 -5.73 10.63 8.55
CA ALA A 340 -6.03 11.78 7.72
C ALA A 340 -7.21 11.49 6.78
N GLY A 341 -8.18 12.41 6.69
CA GLY A 341 -9.23 12.42 5.66
C GLY A 341 -10.19 11.22 5.59
N THR A 342 -10.14 10.26 6.51
CA THR A 342 -11.06 9.11 6.53
C THR A 342 -12.45 9.47 7.05
N GLY A 343 -12.54 10.49 7.92
CA GLY A 343 -13.76 10.88 8.62
C GLY A 343 -14.29 9.84 9.61
N LYS A 344 -13.52 8.78 9.88
CA LYS A 344 -13.88 7.68 10.77
C LYS A 344 -12.65 7.17 11.51
N LYS A 345 -12.84 6.85 12.79
CA LYS A 345 -11.83 6.12 13.56
C LYS A 345 -11.86 4.64 13.22
N THR A 346 -10.67 4.06 13.12
CA THR A 346 -10.41 2.68 12.73
C THR A 346 -9.38 2.07 13.67
N CYS A 347 -9.45 0.75 13.85
CA CYS A 347 -8.49 0.04 14.67
C CYS A 347 -7.12 -0.04 13.98
N GLN A 348 -6.13 0.65 14.52
CA GLN A 348 -4.74 0.62 14.08
C GLN A 348 -3.97 -0.46 14.85
N VAL A 349 -2.96 -1.07 14.22
CA VAL A 349 -2.07 -2.03 14.90
C VAL A 349 -1.04 -1.29 15.76
N GLY A 350 -0.66 -1.87 16.90
CA GLY A 350 0.39 -1.34 17.77
C GLY A 350 -0.12 -0.59 19.01
N THR A 351 0.72 0.28 19.55
CA THR A 351 0.40 1.17 20.68
C THR A 351 0.21 2.61 20.19
N PRO A 352 -0.67 3.41 20.84
CA PRO A 352 -0.91 4.81 20.47
C PRO A 352 0.35 5.68 20.40
#